data_AF-A0A6A4GFM8-F1
#
_entry.id   AF-A0A6A4GFM8-F1
#
_cell.length_a   1.000
_cell.length_b   1.000
_cell.length_c   1.000
_cell.angle_alpha   90.00
_cell.angle_beta   90.00
_cell.angle_gamma   90.00
#
_symmetry.space_group_name_H-M   'P 1'
#
loop_
_entity.id
_entity.type
_entity.pdbx_description
1 polymer ?
#
loop_
_entity_poly.entity_id
_entity_poly.type
_entity_poly.pdbx_seq_one_letter_code
_entity_poly.pdbx_strand_id
1 'polypeptide(L)'
;ASQTVIDDHAVPLPRQEQVIPYSDELFQQAAIEWLIETDQYISLFQHLSIPGFGEIIGIAARATNSIKIPNCKVKHQSIITLFKKNLHDLQTRFVVSNFCCFMVLSAY
;
A
#
# COMPACT_ATOMS: atom_id res chain seq x y z
N ALA A 1 16.61 10.78 53.12
CA ALA A 1 16.07 9.41 53.07
C ALA A 1 16.34 8.86 51.68
N SER A 2 17.24 7.89 51.54
CA SER A 2 17.56 7.26 50.27
C SER A 2 16.69 6.02 50.11
N GLN A 3 15.84 6.01 49.09
CA GLN A 3 15.07 4.83 48.70
C GLN A 3 15.96 3.98 47.79
N THR A 4 16.48 2.87 48.33
CA THR A 4 17.45 1.97 47.67
C THR A 4 16.81 0.71 47.10
N VAL A 5 15.49 0.53 47.27
CA VAL A 5 14.77 -0.67 46.83
C VAL A 5 13.68 -0.25 45.84
N ILE A 6 13.91 -0.61 44.58
CA ILE A 6 12.88 -0.58 43.54
C ILE A 6 12.03 -1.84 43.76
N ASP A 7 10.72 -1.63 43.80
CA ASP A 7 9.69 -2.65 44.05
C ASP A 7 9.78 -3.83 43.06
N ASP A 8 9.62 -5.07 43.56
CA ASP A 8 9.70 -6.35 42.83
C ASP A 8 8.58 -6.50 41.78
N HIS A 9 7.63 -5.57 41.77
CA HIS A 9 6.58 -5.44 40.76
C HIS A 9 7.04 -4.74 39.47
N ALA A 10 8.30 -4.31 39.36
CA ALA A 10 8.88 -3.79 38.14
C ALA A 10 9.04 -4.90 37.09
N VAL A 11 7.98 -5.19 36.34
CA VAL A 11 8.05 -6.08 35.17
C VAL A 11 8.93 -5.39 34.12
N PRO A 12 9.99 -6.05 33.61
CA PRO A 12 10.74 -5.52 32.48
C PRO A 12 9.78 -5.25 31.33
N LEU A 13 9.67 -3.98 30.92
CA LEU A 13 8.95 -3.63 29.71
C LEU A 13 9.52 -4.50 28.58
N PRO A 14 8.68 -5.09 27.72
CA PRO A 14 9.17 -5.76 26.52
C PRO A 14 10.13 -4.80 25.84
N ARG A 15 11.35 -5.26 25.51
CA ARG A 15 12.34 -4.45 24.80
C ARG A 15 11.63 -3.78 23.64
N GLN A 16 11.41 -2.47 23.73
CA GLN A 16 10.89 -1.73 22.60
C GLN A 16 11.94 -1.91 21.51
N GLU A 17 11.55 -2.61 20.45
CA GLU A 17 12.32 -2.72 19.24
C GLU A 17 12.66 -1.29 18.85
N GLN A 18 13.95 -0.92 18.91
CA GLN A 18 14.36 0.44 18.64
C GLN A 18 14.05 0.71 17.17
N VAL A 19 12.91 1.35 16.91
CA VAL A 19 12.52 1.79 15.58
C VAL A 19 13.51 2.88 15.20
N ILE A 20 14.38 2.58 14.24
CA ILE A 20 15.30 3.57 13.67
C ILE A 20 14.43 4.72 13.16
N PRO A 21 14.62 5.96 13.65
CA PRO A 21 13.82 7.09 13.19
C PRO A 21 14.00 7.28 11.69
N TYR A 22 12.90 7.61 11.00
CA TYR A 22 12.97 7.96 9.60
C TYR A 22 13.92 9.16 9.39
N SER A 23 14.84 9.03 8.43
CA SER A 23 15.66 10.11 7.90
C SER A 23 15.66 10.01 6.38
N ASP A 24 15.58 11.14 5.69
CA ASP A 24 15.63 11.20 4.23
C ASP A 24 16.92 10.56 3.68
N GLU A 25 18.04 10.70 4.40
CA GLU A 25 19.33 10.11 4.04
C GLU A 25 19.29 8.59 4.10
N LEU A 26 18.69 8.02 5.16
CA LEU A 26 18.55 6.57 5.33
C LEU A 26 17.60 5.99 4.29
N PHE A 27 16.50 6.69 4.02
CA PHE A 27 15.55 6.28 2.98
C PHE A 27 16.21 6.30 1.60
N GLN A 28 16.95 7.35 1.28
CA GLN A 28 17.68 7.46 0.02
C GLN A 28 18.70 6.32 -0.15
N GLN A 29 19.47 6.02 0.89
CA GLN A 29 20.45 4.93 0.87
C GLN A 29 19.77 3.57 0.64
N ALA A 30 18.72 3.26 1.40
CA ALA A 30 17.97 2.02 1.25
C ALA A 30 17.32 1.89 -0.14
N ALA A 31 16.83 2.99 -0.71
CA ALA A 31 16.28 3.00 -2.07
C ALA A 31 17.34 2.70 -3.13
N ILE A 32 18.56 3.22 -2.99
CA ILE A 32 19.69 2.95 -3.89
C ILE A 32 20.09 1.47 -3.82
N GLU A 33 20.23 0.92 -2.62
CA GLU A 33 20.58 -0.50 -2.42
C GLU A 33 19.53 -1.44 -3.04
N TRP A 34 18.26 -1.17 -2.79
CA TRP A 34 17.15 -1.93 -3.36
C TRP A 34 17.18 -1.96 -4.90
N LEU A 35 17.61 -0.87 -5.54
CA LEU A 35 17.73 -0.79 -7.00
C LEU A 35 18.90 -1.59 -7.56
N ILE A 36 20.04 -1.55 -6.88
CA ILE A 36 21.21 -2.36 -7.26
C ILE A 36 20.84 -3.85 -7.19
N GLU A 37 20.12 -4.26 -6.14
CA GLU A 37 19.69 -5.64 -5.96
C GLU A 37 18.65 -6.10 -6.98
N THR A 38 17.78 -5.19 -7.44
CA THR A 38 16.71 -5.52 -8.39
C THR A 38 17.07 -5.32 -9.85
N ASP A 39 18.30 -4.86 -10.14
CA ASP A 39 18.83 -4.54 -11.48
C ASP A 39 17.83 -3.72 -12.32
N GLN A 40 17.15 -2.82 -11.64
CA GLN A 40 16.01 -2.11 -12.17
C GLN A 40 16.46 -0.75 -12.69
N TYR A 41 16.14 -0.44 -13.96
CA TYR A 41 16.58 0.78 -14.64
C TYR A 41 16.28 2.03 -13.80
N ILE A 42 17.24 2.97 -13.79
CA ILE A 42 17.15 4.29 -13.14
C ILE A 42 15.84 5.04 -13.51
N SER A 43 15.22 4.72 -14.64
CA SER A 43 13.88 5.22 -15.01
C SER A 43 12.79 4.92 -13.98
N LEU A 44 12.97 3.90 -13.14
CA LEU A 44 12.07 3.59 -12.04
C LEU A 44 12.08 4.63 -10.93
N PHE A 45 13.12 5.45 -10.76
CA PHE A 45 13.05 6.62 -9.86
C PHE A 45 12.05 7.67 -10.38
N GLN A 46 11.98 7.83 -11.70
CA GLN A 46 11.01 8.72 -12.32
C GLN A 46 9.59 8.15 -12.24
N HIS A 47 9.46 6.82 -12.28
CA HIS A 47 8.22 6.10 -11.96
C HIS A 47 7.97 5.91 -10.44
N LEU A 48 8.94 6.13 -9.57
CA LEU A 48 8.76 6.18 -8.11
C LEU A 48 8.01 7.46 -7.71
N SER A 49 8.09 8.47 -8.58
CA SER A 49 7.21 9.64 -8.62
C SER A 49 5.88 9.38 -9.36
N ILE A 50 5.46 8.11 -9.49
CA ILE A 50 4.08 7.79 -9.86
C ILE A 50 3.19 8.18 -8.67
N PRO A 51 2.11 8.95 -8.91
CA PRO A 51 1.09 9.19 -7.89
C PRO A 51 0.51 7.85 -7.42
N GLY A 52 0.88 7.42 -6.22
CA GLY A 52 0.50 6.15 -5.61
C GLY A 52 1.60 5.48 -4.79
N PHE A 53 2.88 5.70 -5.13
CA PHE A 53 3.98 5.08 -4.38
C PHE A 53 4.06 5.61 -2.93
N GLY A 54 3.92 6.92 -2.74
CA GLY A 54 3.87 7.52 -1.39
C GLY A 54 2.67 7.03 -0.56
N GLU A 55 1.54 6.70 -1.20
CA GLU A 55 0.39 6.12 -0.51
C GLU A 55 0.69 4.70 -0.02
N ILE A 56 1.36 3.89 -0.86
CA ILE A 56 1.81 2.54 -0.47
C ILE A 56 2.79 2.60 0.69
N ILE A 57 3.77 3.52 0.67
CA ILE A 57 4.68 3.74 1.80
C ILE A 57 3.89 4.17 3.04
N GLY A 58 2.94 5.09 2.91
CA GLY A 58 2.11 5.53 4.03
C GLY A 58 1.26 4.41 4.62
N ILE A 59 0.72 3.50 3.79
CA ILE A 59 0.00 2.31 4.25
C ILE A 59 0.96 1.35 4.97
N ALA A 60 2.14 1.12 4.40
CA ALA A 60 3.19 0.27 4.97
C ALA A 60 3.66 0.78 6.34
N ALA A 61 3.95 2.07 6.45
CA ALA A 61 4.42 2.71 7.68
C ALA A 61 3.38 2.68 8.82
N ARG A 62 2.08 2.63 8.47
CA ARG A 62 0.99 2.51 9.45
C ARG A 62 0.62 1.06 9.79
N ALA A 63 1.19 0.07 9.11
CA ALA A 63 0.89 -1.32 9.38
C ALA A 63 1.49 -1.73 10.74
N THR A 64 0.63 -2.04 11.70
CA THR A 64 1.06 -2.54 13.03
C THR A 64 1.61 -3.97 12.96
N ASN A 65 1.28 -4.70 11.89
CA ASN A 65 1.72 -6.08 11.64
C ASN A 65 2.61 -6.12 10.41
N SER A 66 3.35 -7.23 10.25
CA SER A 66 4.18 -7.45 9.07
C SER A 66 3.36 -7.39 7.77
N ILE A 67 3.90 -6.66 6.79
CA ILE A 67 3.29 -6.50 5.48
C ILE A 67 3.50 -7.80 4.70
N LYS A 68 2.41 -8.48 4.35
CA LYS A 68 2.48 -9.65 3.47
C LYS A 68 2.59 -9.18 2.03
N ILE A 69 3.78 -9.31 1.43
CA ILE A 69 4.00 -9.01 0.02
C ILE A 69 3.37 -10.14 -0.81
N PRO A 70 2.34 -9.87 -1.64
CA PRO A 70 1.73 -10.92 -2.45
C PRO A 70 2.68 -11.38 -3.55
N ASN A 71 2.69 -12.70 -3.80
CA ASN A 71 3.47 -13.28 -4.88
C ASN A 71 2.97 -12.85 -6.27
N CYS A 72 3.80 -13.05 -7.30
CA CYS A 72 3.49 -12.61 -8.66
C CYS A 72 2.14 -13.14 -9.18
N LYS A 73 1.83 -14.42 -8.93
CA LYS A 73 0.59 -15.06 -9.37
C LYS A 73 -0.65 -14.40 -8.75
N VAL A 74 -0.61 -14.13 -7.45
CA VAL A 74 -1.71 -13.45 -6.74
C VAL A 74 -1.87 -12.02 -7.25
N LYS A 75 -0.77 -11.27 -7.41
CA LYS A 75 -0.81 -9.91 -7.99
C LYS A 75 -1.46 -9.90 -9.38
N HIS A 76 -1.02 -10.80 -10.25
CA HIS A 76 -1.54 -10.92 -11.61
C HIS A 76 -3.05 -11.25 -11.62
N GLN A 77 -3.48 -12.17 -10.77
CA GLN A 77 -4.89 -12.52 -10.64
C GLN A 77 -5.74 -11.33 -10.14
N SER A 78 -5.24 -10.56 -9.18
CA SER A 78 -5.91 -9.35 -8.68
C SER A 78 -6.07 -8.30 -9.77
N ILE A 79 -5.04 -8.07 -10.61
CA ILE A 79 -5.11 -7.13 -11.74
C ILE A 79 -6.18 -7.56 -12.73
N ILE A 80 -6.17 -8.83 -13.16
CA ILE A 80 -7.18 -9.37 -14.08
C ILE A 80 -8.59 -9.21 -13.49
N THR A 81 -8.74 -9.51 -12.21
CA THR A 81 -10.04 -9.44 -11.52
C THR A 81 -10.56 -8.00 -11.48
N LEU A 82 -9.70 -7.04 -11.13
CA LEU A 82 -10.04 -5.63 -11.12
C LEU A 82 -10.43 -5.13 -12.52
N PHE A 83 -9.67 -5.52 -13.53
CA PHE A 83 -9.96 -5.17 -14.91
C PHE A 83 -11.34 -5.70 -15.35
N LYS A 84 -11.63 -6.97 -15.07
CA LYS A 84 -12.93 -7.59 -15.37
C LYS A 84 -14.08 -6.87 -14.65
N LYS A 85 -13.89 -6.50 -13.38
CA LYS A 85 -14.87 -5.73 -12.62
C LYS A 85 -15.16 -4.38 -13.28
N ASN A 86 -14.12 -3.64 -13.67
CA ASN A 86 -14.29 -2.35 -14.32
C ASN A 86 -15.07 -2.48 -15.64
N LEU A 87 -14.79 -3.51 -16.45
CA LEU A 87 -15.55 -3.78 -17.68
C LEU A 87 -17.02 -4.11 -17.40
N HIS A 88 -17.28 -4.91 -16.37
CA HIS A 88 -18.64 -5.25 -15.97
C HIS A 88 -19.43 -4.01 -15.49
N ASP A 89 -18.80 -3.16 -14.68
CA ASP A 89 -19.43 -1.92 -14.18
C ASP A 89 -19.73 -0.96 -15.33
N LEU A 90 -18.82 -0.84 -16.31
CA LEU A 90 -19.05 -0.09 -17.53
C LEU A 90 -20.23 -0.65 -18.33
N GLN A 91 -20.26 -1.97 -18.57
CA GLN A 91 -21.36 -2.62 -19.28
C GLN A 91 -22.70 -2.34 -18.59
N THR A 92 -22.74 -2.46 -17.26
CA THR A 92 -23.95 -2.20 -16.46
C THR A 92 -24.44 -0.76 -16.66
N ARG A 93 -23.54 0.22 -16.64
CA ARG A 93 -23.88 1.63 -16.87
C ARG A 93 -24.46 1.88 -18.26
N PHE A 94 -23.93 1.23 -19.29
CA PHE A 94 -24.46 1.35 -20.65
C PHE A 94 -25.85 0.72 -20.78
N VAL A 95 -26.09 -0.44 -20.16
CA VAL A 95 -27.41 -1.10 -20.18
C VAL A 95 -28.46 -0.24 -19.47
N VAL A 96 -28.15 0.31 -18.29
CA VAL A 96 -29.05 1.22 -17.56
C VAL A 96 -29.34 2.49 -18.36
N SER A 97 -28.32 3.07 -19.01
CA SER A 97 -28.49 4.26 -19.86
C SER A 97 -29.40 3.98 -21.07
N ASN A 98 -29.23 2.83 -21.71
CA ASN A 98 -30.05 2.44 -22.87
C ASN A 98 -31.50 2.15 -22.46
N PHE A 99 -31.72 1.53 -21.29
CA PHE A 99 -33.04 1.31 -20.73
C PHE A 99 -33.75 2.62 -20.36
N CYS A 100 -33.01 3.59 -19.80
CA CYS A 100 -33.54 4.92 -19.49
C CYS A 100 -33.92 5.68 -20.78
N CYS A 101 -33.10 5.62 -21.82
CA CYS A 101 -33.37 6.25 -23.11
C CYS A 101 -34.62 5.65 -23.79
N PHE A 102 -34.77 4.32 -23.74
CA PHE A 102 -35.94 3.64 -24.30
C PHE A 102 -37.24 4.03 -23.58
N MET A 103 -37.22 4.12 -22.24
CA MET A 103 -38.37 4.55 -21.45
C MET A 103 -38.79 6.00 -21.74
N VAL A 104 -37.83 6.90 -21.95
CA VAL A 104 -38.09 8.30 -22.31
C VAL A 104 -38.66 8.42 -23.73
N LEU A 105 -38.18 7.62 -24.68
CA LEU A 105 -38.67 7.61 -26.06
C LEU A 105 -40.04 6.93 -26.21
N SER A 106 -40.38 5.96 -25.36
CA SER A 106 -41.70 5.30 -25.37
C SER A 106 -42.80 6.06 -24.63
N ALA A 107 -42.45 7.18 -23.98
CA ALA A 107 -43.39 8.03 -23.23
C ALA A 107 -43.89 9.25 -24.03
N TYR A 108 -43.47 9.38 -25.29
CA TYR A 108 -43.95 10.34 -26.29
C TYR A 108 -44.67 9.61 -27.42
#